data_AF-A0A4S8JWW2-F1
#
_entry.id   AF-A0A4S8JWW2-F1
#
_cell.length_a   1.000
_cell.length_b   1.000
_cell.length_c   1.000
_cell.angle_alpha   90.00
_cell.angle_beta   90.00
_cell.angle_gamma   90.00
#
_symmetry.space_group_name_H-M   'P 1'
#
loop_
_entity.id
_entity.type
_entity.pdbx_description
1 polymer ?
#
loop_
_entity_poly.entity_id
_entity_poly.type
_entity_poly.pdbx_seq_one_letter_code
_entity_poly.pdbx_strand_id
1 'polypeptide(L)'
;MAVHNTMLLQGLLLAGAIAVAAQNCGCSADLCCSKYGYCGTGDDYCGDGCQSGPCYSSSTPSNDVVVSFKAALWFWMNNCHSAITSGQGFGATIRAINGNLECDGNNTELMNARVGYYKDYCSQFGVDPGSNLTC
;
A
#
# COMPACT_ATOMS: atom_id res chain seq x y z
N MET A 1 -19.62 4.14 74.39
CA MET A 1 -20.41 4.96 73.46
C MET A 1 -19.53 6.17 73.10
N ALA A 2 -19.20 6.49 71.86
CA ALA A 2 -19.74 6.07 70.58
C ALA A 2 -18.60 6.06 69.55
N VAL A 3 -18.48 4.94 68.83
CA VAL A 3 -17.93 4.91 67.47
C VAL A 3 -18.88 5.67 66.54
N HIS A 4 -18.36 6.14 65.40
CA HIS A 4 -18.96 6.94 64.31
C HIS A 4 -18.53 8.41 64.33
N ASN A 5 -17.48 8.75 63.57
CA ASN A 5 -17.65 9.46 62.30
C ASN A 5 -16.30 9.73 61.61
N THR A 6 -15.53 8.68 61.35
CA THR A 6 -14.35 8.72 60.46
C THR A 6 -14.79 8.50 59.01
N MET A 7 -15.43 9.48 58.41
CA MET A 7 -15.76 9.49 56.98
C MET A 7 -15.78 10.94 56.53
N LEU A 8 -14.67 11.46 56.02
CA LEU A 8 -14.58 12.48 54.95
C LEU A 8 -13.08 12.79 54.67
N LEU A 9 -12.26 11.74 54.59
CA LEU A 9 -10.91 11.78 54.02
C LEU A 9 -10.94 11.05 52.67
N GLN A 10 -11.56 11.68 51.66
CA GLN A 10 -11.49 11.32 50.23
C GLN A 10 -11.88 12.61 49.47
N GLY A 11 -11.14 13.18 48.54
CA GLY A 11 -9.89 12.77 47.91
C GLY A 11 -9.30 13.98 47.20
N LEU A 12 -8.04 14.27 47.52
CA LEU A 12 -7.15 14.94 46.60
C LEU A 12 -6.46 13.82 45.81
N LEU A 13 -6.39 13.96 44.48
CA LEU A 13 -5.69 13.15 43.47
C LEU A 13 -6.58 12.19 42.65
N LEU A 14 -6.37 12.30 41.31
CA LEU A 14 -6.91 11.53 40.18
C LEU A 14 -8.26 12.09 39.68
N ALA A 15 -8.38 12.68 38.49
CA ALA A 15 -7.88 12.16 37.22
C ALA A 15 -7.67 13.29 36.20
N GLY A 16 -6.46 13.83 36.16
CA GLY A 16 -5.85 14.25 34.89
C GLY A 16 -5.32 13.03 34.13
N ALA A 17 -6.12 11.95 34.05
CA ALA A 17 -5.89 10.93 33.06
C ALA A 17 -6.75 11.38 31.87
N ILE A 18 -6.13 11.95 30.85
CA ILE A 18 -6.70 11.85 29.52
C ILE A 18 -6.67 10.35 29.25
N ALA A 19 -7.73 9.66 29.65
CA ALA A 19 -7.99 8.32 29.18
C ALA A 19 -8.18 8.50 27.68
N VAL A 20 -7.11 8.26 26.92
CA VAL A 20 -7.22 8.04 25.49
C VAL A 20 -7.97 6.72 25.38
N ALA A 21 -9.29 6.80 25.46
CA ALA A 21 -10.15 5.65 25.27
C ALA A 21 -9.88 5.21 23.83
N ALA A 22 -9.15 4.11 23.66
CA ALA A 22 -9.30 3.29 22.47
C ALA A 22 -10.77 2.83 22.51
N GLN A 23 -11.65 3.45 21.73
CA GLN A 23 -13.08 3.14 21.80
C GLN A 23 -13.24 1.75 21.18
N ASN A 24 -13.51 0.76 22.03
CA ASN A 24 -13.84 -0.59 21.61
C ASN A 24 -14.97 -0.51 20.58
N CYS A 25 -14.73 -1.01 19.36
CA CYS A 25 -15.55 -0.71 18.17
C CYS A 25 -17.05 -0.83 18.43
N GLY A 26 -17.72 0.32 18.42
CA GLY A 26 -19.16 0.50 18.67
C GLY A 26 -19.72 1.63 17.81
N CYS A 27 -19.22 1.74 16.58
CA CYS A 27 -19.52 2.82 15.66
C CYS A 27 -20.96 2.73 15.12
N SER A 28 -21.53 3.87 14.73
CA SER A 28 -22.76 3.91 13.92
C SER A 28 -22.58 3.09 12.64
N ALA A 29 -23.68 2.55 12.10
CA ALA A 29 -23.64 1.60 10.98
C ALA A 29 -22.89 2.11 9.73
N ASP A 30 -22.90 3.42 9.50
CA ASP A 30 -22.27 4.06 8.34
C ASP A 30 -20.81 4.50 8.58
N LEU A 31 -20.24 4.22 9.76
CA LEU A 31 -18.89 4.61 10.14
C LEU A 31 -17.97 3.40 10.30
N CYS A 32 -16.72 3.57 9.89
CA CYS A 32 -15.67 2.57 10.04
C CYS A 32 -15.00 2.71 11.40
N CYS A 33 -14.61 1.58 11.98
CA CYS A 33 -13.74 1.53 13.14
C CYS A 33 -12.30 1.34 12.69
N SER A 34 -11.46 2.35 12.87
CA SER A 34 -10.03 2.30 12.56
C SER A 34 -9.32 1.20 13.36
N LYS A 35 -8.10 0.85 12.94
CA LYS A 35 -7.24 -0.08 13.68
C LYS A 35 -6.95 0.32 15.12
N TYR A 36 -7.13 1.59 15.47
CA TYR A 36 -6.92 2.13 16.81
C TYR A 36 -8.21 2.22 17.65
N GLY A 37 -9.34 1.76 17.12
CA GLY A 37 -10.62 1.86 17.82
C GLY A 37 -11.24 3.26 17.77
N TYR A 38 -11.13 3.96 16.64
CA TYR A 38 -11.82 5.25 16.45
C TYR A 38 -12.82 5.14 15.30
N CYS A 39 -13.97 5.79 15.45
CA CYS A 39 -15.03 5.82 14.44
C CYS A 39 -14.86 6.99 13.48
N GLY A 40 -15.00 6.75 12.17
CA GLY A 40 -14.94 7.82 11.17
C GLY A 40 -15.14 7.31 9.74
N THR A 41 -14.86 8.18 8.77
CA THR A 41 -14.92 7.90 7.34
C THR A 41 -13.59 8.26 6.68
N GLY A 42 -13.32 7.70 5.50
CA GLY A 42 -12.05 7.89 4.77
C GLY A 42 -10.96 6.89 5.18
N ASP A 43 -9.82 6.96 4.50
CA ASP A 43 -8.78 5.91 4.56
C ASP A 43 -8.22 5.69 5.97
N ASP A 44 -8.10 6.72 6.79
CA ASP A 44 -7.60 6.63 8.18
C ASP A 44 -8.48 5.75 9.09
N TYR A 45 -9.76 5.57 8.73
CA TYR A 45 -10.75 4.82 9.50
C TYR A 45 -11.21 3.56 8.80
N CYS A 46 -11.47 3.67 7.51
CA CYS A 46 -12.03 2.60 6.68
C CYS A 46 -10.97 1.78 5.96
N GLY A 47 -9.73 2.26 5.88
CA GLY A 47 -8.63 1.64 5.17
C GLY A 47 -7.93 0.53 5.96
N ASP A 48 -6.62 0.45 5.82
CA ASP A 48 -5.81 -0.62 6.38
C ASP A 48 -5.97 -0.80 7.90
N GLY A 49 -6.28 -2.03 8.30
CA GLY A 49 -6.53 -2.40 9.69
C GLY A 49 -7.90 -1.99 10.25
N CYS A 50 -8.85 -1.53 9.42
CA CYS A 50 -10.23 -1.31 9.83
C CYS A 50 -10.84 -2.58 10.48
N GLN A 51 -11.42 -2.42 11.66
CA GLN A 51 -11.92 -3.52 12.50
C GLN A 51 -13.41 -3.82 12.26
N SER A 52 -14.23 -2.83 11.90
CA SER A 52 -15.68 -2.98 11.67
C SER A 52 -16.28 -1.82 10.86
N GLY A 53 -17.47 -2.00 10.29
CA GLY A 53 -18.14 -0.98 9.45
C GLY A 53 -17.90 -1.22 7.96
N PRO A 54 -18.09 -0.22 7.08
CA PRO A 54 -17.84 -0.32 5.64
C PRO A 54 -16.32 -0.26 5.33
N CYS A 55 -15.55 -1.13 5.98
CA CYS A 55 -14.11 -1.25 5.78
C CYS A 55 -13.81 -1.60 4.32
N TYR A 56 -12.84 -0.93 3.74
CA TYR A 56 -12.24 -1.29 2.47
C TYR A 56 -10.75 -1.50 2.68
N SER A 57 -10.18 -2.47 1.98
CA SER A 57 -8.74 -2.55 1.86
C SER A 57 -8.30 -1.32 1.08
N SER A 58 -7.89 -0.25 1.76
CA SER A 58 -7.17 0.83 1.11
C SER A 58 -5.89 0.20 0.59
N SER A 59 -5.89 -0.14 -0.70
CA SER A 59 -4.76 -0.75 -1.38
C SER A 59 -3.61 0.25 -1.58
N THR A 60 -3.54 1.28 -0.75
CA THR A 60 -2.49 2.30 -0.74
C THR A 60 -1.16 1.61 -0.43
N PRO A 61 -0.28 1.42 -1.43
CA PRO A 61 1.09 1.03 -1.18
C PRO A 61 1.80 2.33 -0.77
N SER A 62 1.78 2.65 0.51
CA SER A 62 2.50 3.82 1.05
C SER A 62 2.46 3.70 2.56
N ASN A 63 3.42 3.06 3.23
CA ASN A 63 4.85 3.33 3.21
C ASN A 63 5.69 2.05 3.34
N ASP A 64 5.07 0.88 3.18
CA ASP A 64 5.74 -0.40 3.38
C ASP A 64 6.48 -0.82 2.10
N VAL A 65 7.81 -0.71 2.15
CA VAL A 65 8.69 -1.06 1.04
C VAL A 65 8.52 -2.52 0.60
N VAL A 66 8.26 -3.45 1.53
CA VAL A 66 8.10 -4.87 1.23
C VAL A 66 6.79 -5.11 0.48
N VAL A 67 5.70 -4.47 0.89
CA VAL A 67 4.40 -4.56 0.21
C VAL A 67 4.50 -3.97 -1.20
N SER A 68 5.13 -2.80 -1.36
CA SER A 68 5.33 -2.17 -2.67
C SER A 68 6.10 -3.08 -3.63
N PHE A 69 7.20 -3.70 -3.19
CA PHE A 69 7.95 -4.62 -4.03
C PHE A 69 7.21 -5.93 -4.31
N LYS A 70 6.45 -6.47 -3.33
CA LYS A 70 5.61 -7.66 -3.56
C LYS A 70 4.56 -7.42 -4.64
N ALA A 71 3.92 -6.25 -4.64
CA ALA A 71 2.94 -5.89 -5.65
C ALA A 71 3.58 -5.80 -7.05
N ALA A 72 4.72 -5.12 -7.16
CA ALA A 72 5.46 -5.01 -8.42
C ALA A 72 5.93 -6.38 -8.94
N LEU A 73 6.50 -7.22 -8.06
CA LEU A 73 6.96 -8.57 -8.43
C LEU A 73 5.78 -9.47 -8.81
N TRP A 74 4.66 -9.40 -8.11
CA TRP A 74 3.46 -10.17 -8.45
C TRP A 74 2.98 -9.81 -9.86
N PHE A 75 2.89 -8.52 -10.19
CA PHE A 75 2.51 -8.09 -11.53
C PHE A 75 3.50 -8.61 -12.59
N TRP A 76 4.79 -8.48 -12.31
CA TRP A 76 5.86 -8.95 -13.20
C TRP A 76 5.76 -10.45 -13.49
N MET A 77 5.59 -11.29 -12.47
CA MET A 77 5.54 -12.74 -12.64
C MET A 77 4.34 -13.21 -13.46
N ASN A 78 3.21 -12.50 -13.37
CA ASN A 78 1.99 -12.88 -14.08
C ASN A 78 1.91 -12.33 -15.51
N ASN A 79 2.53 -11.17 -15.78
CA ASN A 79 2.31 -10.45 -17.03
C ASN A 79 3.58 -10.24 -17.89
N CYS A 80 4.78 -10.26 -17.29
CA CYS A 80 6.02 -9.86 -17.97
C CYS A 80 7.09 -10.96 -18.00
N HIS A 81 7.23 -11.73 -16.92
CA HIS A 81 8.33 -12.69 -16.74
C HIS A 81 8.46 -13.67 -17.90
N SER A 82 7.34 -14.27 -18.32
CA SER A 82 7.35 -15.25 -19.42
C SER A 82 7.85 -14.63 -20.74
N ALA A 83 7.57 -13.35 -21.00
CA ALA A 83 7.99 -12.68 -22.21
C ALA A 83 9.52 -12.56 -22.31
N ILE A 84 10.16 -12.13 -21.22
CA ILE A 84 11.62 -11.95 -21.21
C ILE A 84 12.37 -13.30 -21.11
N THR A 85 11.84 -14.29 -20.37
CA THR A 85 12.51 -15.60 -20.22
C THR A 85 12.24 -16.57 -21.36
N SER A 86 11.28 -16.29 -22.24
CA SER A 86 10.94 -17.15 -23.39
C SER A 86 11.36 -16.55 -24.74
N GLY A 87 12.23 -15.53 -24.72
CA GLY A 87 12.83 -14.97 -25.93
C GLY A 87 11.95 -13.99 -26.73
N GLN A 88 10.83 -13.50 -26.16
CA GLN A 88 10.01 -12.48 -26.84
C GLN A 88 10.70 -11.10 -26.84
N GLY A 89 11.58 -10.85 -25.87
CA GLY A 89 12.37 -9.63 -25.74
C GLY A 89 11.74 -8.56 -24.83
N PHE A 90 12.49 -7.49 -24.58
CA PHE A 90 12.07 -6.45 -23.64
C PHE A 90 10.83 -5.67 -24.11
N GLY A 91 10.66 -5.47 -25.42
CA GLY A 91 9.49 -4.79 -26.00
C GLY A 91 8.17 -5.49 -25.66
N ALA A 92 8.17 -6.83 -25.53
CA ALA A 92 7.00 -7.57 -25.10
C ALA A 92 6.60 -7.28 -23.65
N THR A 93 7.58 -6.98 -22.78
CA THR A 93 7.29 -6.53 -21.40
C THR A 93 6.68 -5.13 -21.37
N ILE A 94 7.15 -4.20 -22.21
CA ILE A 94 6.57 -2.86 -22.36
C ILE A 94 5.11 -2.98 -22.83
N ARG A 95 4.88 -3.86 -23.82
CA ARG A 95 3.54 -4.14 -24.33
C ARG A 95 2.59 -4.68 -23.25
N ALA A 96 3.07 -5.56 -22.39
CA ALA A 96 2.28 -6.08 -21.26
C ALA A 96 2.00 -5.01 -20.19
N ILE A 97 2.91 -4.06 -19.97
CA ILE A 97 2.76 -2.98 -18.98
C ILE A 97 1.77 -1.93 -19.46
N ASN A 98 1.92 -1.43 -20.69
CA ASN A 98 1.14 -0.29 -21.18
C ASN A 98 1.09 -0.19 -22.72
N GLY A 99 0.99 -1.33 -23.40
CA GLY A 99 1.17 -1.40 -24.85
C GLY A 99 0.21 -0.53 -25.65
N ASN A 100 -1.03 -0.38 -25.20
CA ASN A 100 -2.03 0.46 -25.86
C ASN A 100 -1.62 1.94 -25.93
N LEU A 101 -0.82 2.42 -24.98
CA LEU A 101 -0.38 3.82 -24.95
C LEU A 101 0.99 4.02 -25.60
N GLU A 102 1.87 3.03 -25.50
CA GLU A 102 3.29 3.22 -25.78
C GLU A 102 3.73 2.58 -27.10
N CYS A 103 3.22 1.39 -27.41
CA CYS A 103 3.67 0.60 -28.55
C CYS A 103 2.99 1.01 -29.86
N ASP A 104 3.44 0.43 -30.98
CA ASP A 104 2.90 0.61 -32.33
C ASP A 104 2.94 2.07 -32.82
N GLY A 105 3.94 2.82 -32.33
CA GLY A 105 4.16 4.22 -32.68
C GLY A 105 3.35 5.23 -31.86
N ASN A 106 2.53 4.79 -30.89
CA ASN A 106 1.65 5.68 -30.12
C ASN A 106 2.42 6.67 -29.23
N ASN A 107 3.38 6.19 -28.44
CA ASN A 107 4.23 7.06 -27.63
C ASN A 107 5.67 6.55 -27.61
N THR A 108 6.34 6.80 -28.74
CA THR A 108 7.71 6.33 -28.99
C THR A 108 8.73 6.93 -28.01
N GLU A 109 8.50 8.14 -27.51
CA GLU A 109 9.38 8.78 -26.52
C GLU A 109 9.34 8.03 -25.18
N LEU A 110 8.13 7.77 -24.67
CA LEU A 110 7.96 7.02 -23.42
C LEU A 110 8.48 5.58 -23.53
N MET A 111 8.20 4.91 -24.65
CA MET A 111 8.74 3.58 -24.92
C MET A 111 10.28 3.61 -24.96
N ASN A 112 10.88 4.61 -25.62
CA ASN A 112 12.34 4.73 -25.71
C ASN A 112 12.98 5.03 -24.35
N ALA A 113 12.30 5.76 -23.47
CA ALA A 113 12.77 5.97 -22.10
C ALA A 113 12.88 4.64 -21.35
N ARG A 114 11.90 3.73 -21.47
CA ARG A 114 11.99 2.38 -20.88
C ARG A 114 13.16 1.58 -21.44
N VAL A 115 13.34 1.60 -22.76
CA VAL A 115 14.46 0.91 -23.43
C VAL A 115 15.80 1.49 -22.98
N GLY A 116 15.88 2.81 -22.78
CA GLY A 116 17.06 3.49 -22.26
C GLY A 116 17.46 2.97 -20.88
N TYR A 117 16.54 2.93 -19.92
CA TYR A 117 16.80 2.37 -18.59
C TYR A 117 17.21 0.91 -18.65
N TYR A 118 16.54 0.10 -19.47
CA TYR A 118 16.88 -1.32 -19.62
C TYR A 118 18.31 -1.52 -20.14
N LYS A 119 18.70 -0.78 -21.18
CA LYS A 119 20.07 -0.83 -21.73
C LYS A 119 21.12 -0.35 -20.72
N ASP A 120 20.81 0.69 -19.95
CA ASP A 120 21.70 1.18 -18.90
C ASP A 120 21.92 0.11 -17.82
N TYR A 121 20.86 -0.54 -17.33
CA TYR A 121 21.00 -1.64 -16.37
C TYR A 121 21.73 -2.86 -16.96
N CYS A 122 21.46 -3.24 -18.21
CA CYS A 122 22.20 -4.31 -18.88
C CYS A 122 23.70 -3.98 -18.98
N SER A 123 24.05 -2.72 -19.27
CA SER A 123 25.42 -2.23 -19.28
C SER A 123 26.07 -2.33 -17.89
N GLN A 124 25.37 -1.88 -16.84
CA GLN A 124 25.85 -1.98 -15.46
C GLN A 124 26.10 -3.44 -15.02
N PHE A 125 25.28 -4.38 -15.48
CA PHE A 125 25.43 -5.81 -15.18
C PHE A 125 26.35 -6.57 -16.15
N GLY A 126 26.86 -5.93 -17.21
CA GLY A 126 27.72 -6.57 -18.20
C GLY A 126 27.01 -7.68 -19.00
N VAL A 127 25.70 -7.56 -19.22
CA VAL A 127 24.89 -8.53 -19.95
C VAL A 127 24.41 -7.95 -21.29
N ASP A 128 24.26 -8.81 -22.29
CA ASP A 128 23.63 -8.42 -23.55
C ASP A 128 22.12 -8.15 -23.33
N PRO A 129 21.59 -6.96 -23.68
CA PRO A 129 20.16 -6.68 -23.56
C PRO A 129 19.29 -7.56 -24.48
N GLY A 130 19.87 -8.17 -25.50
CA GLY A 130 19.18 -9.03 -26.46
C GLY A 130 18.43 -8.26 -27.55
N SER A 131 17.59 -8.98 -28.30
CA SER A 131 16.80 -8.44 -29.41
C SER A 131 15.37 -8.06 -28.99
N ASN A 132 14.60 -7.48 -29.92
CA ASN A 132 13.20 -7.09 -29.72
C ASN A 132 12.99 -6.16 -28.51
N LEU A 133 13.83 -5.13 -28.42
CA LEU A 133 13.80 -4.19 -27.28
C LEU A 133 12.63 -3.21 -27.33
N THR A 134 12.14 -2.91 -28.52
CA THR A 134 11.05 -1.95 -28.75
C THR A 134 9.74 -2.66 -29.04
N CYS A 135 8.65 -1.95 -28.82
CA CYS A 135 7.31 -2.24 -29.30
C CYS A 135 6.72 -0.94 -29.85
#